data_AF-A0A452E3H2-F1
#
_entry.id   AF-A0A452E3H2-F1
#
_cell.length_a   1.000
_cell.length_b   1.000
_cell.length_c   1.000
_cell.angle_alpha   90.00
_cell.angle_beta   90.00
_cell.angle_gamma   90.00
#
_symmetry.space_group_name_H-M   'P 1'
#
loop_
_entity.id
_entity.type
_entity.pdbx_description
1 polymer ?
#
loop_
_entity_poly.entity_id
_entity_poly.type
_entity_poly.pdbx_seq_one_letter_code
_entity_poly.pdbx_strand_id
1 'polypeptide(L)'
;MGGDGRYVLNGNWVVSPAGTYEAAGTRVVYTRATGPEETLRAAGPTSEDLLLQVLLQEPNPGIEFEFWLPRERYGPFQAQAQVLGWSPRQPQPREVEPQPLESPTVIPPRTPIPTPEPCPPCPDTRGRAHRLLHYCGSDFVFRAHVLGRIRQAQETRYEVRVQLIYKNRSPLRALEYVWAPSRCPCPPLALHRDYLLAARRLISPDGTQDRLLLPHAGYARLWSPAEDSRVRLAARHCPL
;
A
#
# COMPACT_ATOMS: atom_id res chain seq x y z
N MET A 1 6.12 -1.25 10.68
CA MET A 1 6.61 0.06 10.19
C MET A 1 5.66 1.12 10.70
N GLY A 2 6.12 2.23 11.28
CA GLY A 2 5.25 3.35 11.64
C GLY A 2 4.80 4.12 10.40
N GLY A 3 3.76 4.97 10.51
CA GLY A 3 3.25 5.75 9.37
C GLY A 3 4.28 6.69 8.69
N ASP A 4 5.45 6.88 9.31
CA ASP A 4 6.60 7.66 8.84
C ASP A 4 7.64 6.84 8.05
N GLY A 5 7.40 5.55 7.84
CA GLY A 5 8.32 4.66 7.13
C GLY A 5 9.47 4.13 7.99
N ARG A 6 9.51 4.45 9.29
CA ARG A 6 10.53 3.94 10.19
C ARG A 6 10.19 2.52 10.61
N TYR A 7 11.22 1.68 10.63
CA TYR A 7 11.15 0.37 11.24
C TYR A 7 11.20 0.53 12.75
N VAL A 8 10.16 0.02 13.42
CA VAL A 8 10.11 -0.06 14.89
C VAL A 8 10.96 -1.26 15.36
N LEU A 9 10.90 -2.35 14.60
CA LEU A 9 11.52 -3.64 14.91
C LEU A 9 12.21 -4.19 13.67
N ASN A 10 13.33 -4.88 13.88
CA ASN A 10 14.08 -5.62 12.86
C ASN A 10 14.33 -4.80 11.58
N GLY A 11 14.68 -3.54 11.75
CA GLY A 11 14.88 -2.57 10.68
C GLY A 11 16.33 -2.38 10.28
N ASN A 12 16.57 -1.91 9.05
CA ASN A 12 17.90 -1.54 8.56
C ASN A 12 18.95 -2.65 8.72
N TRP A 13 18.55 -3.92 8.53
CA TRP A 13 19.40 -5.10 8.71
C TRP A 13 19.89 -5.33 10.14
N VAL A 14 19.29 -4.66 11.12
CA VAL A 14 19.60 -4.81 12.55
C VAL A 14 18.48 -5.55 13.24
N VAL A 15 18.83 -6.64 13.92
CA VAL A 15 17.88 -7.39 14.75
C VAL A 15 17.66 -6.64 16.07
N SER A 16 16.40 -6.38 16.40
CA SER A 16 16.02 -5.70 17.64
C SER A 16 16.13 -6.67 18.84
N PRO A 17 16.49 -6.18 20.04
CA PRO A 17 16.41 -6.99 21.25
C PRO A 17 14.95 -7.33 21.62
N ALA A 18 14.72 -8.39 22.38
CA ALA A 18 13.39 -8.64 22.94
C ALA A 18 13.02 -7.52 23.92
N GLY A 19 11.77 -7.05 23.90
CA GLY A 19 11.36 -5.91 24.71
C GLY A 19 10.00 -5.32 24.33
N THR A 20 9.67 -4.20 24.97
CA THR A 20 8.44 -3.44 24.67
C THR A 20 8.78 -2.20 23.85
N TYR A 21 8.03 -1.99 22.78
CA TYR A 21 8.23 -0.93 21.79
C TYR A 21 6.95 -0.12 21.62
N GLU A 22 7.08 1.18 21.47
CA GLU A 22 5.96 2.06 21.13
C GLU A 22 5.78 2.07 19.60
N ALA A 23 4.62 1.64 19.12
CA ALA A 23 4.32 1.56 17.69
C ALA A 23 2.83 1.70 17.41
N ALA A 24 2.48 2.43 16.35
CA ALA A 24 1.09 2.62 15.91
C ALA A 24 0.13 3.05 17.04
N GLY A 25 0.62 3.87 17.98
CA GLY A 25 -0.17 4.37 19.11
C GLY A 25 -0.41 3.37 20.24
N THR A 26 0.26 2.22 20.26
CA THR A 26 0.16 1.21 21.33
C THR A 26 1.54 0.63 21.67
N ARG A 27 1.61 0.01 22.85
CA ARG A 27 2.75 -0.83 23.23
C ARG A 27 2.69 -2.17 22.51
N VAL A 28 3.79 -2.52 21.87
CA VAL A 28 4.03 -3.81 21.20
C VAL A 28 5.12 -4.54 21.96
N VAL A 29 4.79 -5.72 22.48
CA VAL A 29 5.73 -6.63 23.11
C VAL A 29 6.29 -7.54 22.02
N TYR A 30 7.60 -7.44 21.83
CA TYR A 30 8.36 -8.30 20.93
C TYR A 30 9.17 -9.30 21.74
N THR A 31 8.94 -10.58 21.48
CA THR A 31 9.74 -11.67 22.06
C THR A 31 10.41 -12.46 20.95
N ARG A 32 11.65 -12.86 21.25
CA ARG A 32 12.44 -13.76 20.41
C ARG A 32 12.91 -14.87 21.33
N ALA A 33 12.31 -16.04 21.21
CA ALA A 33 12.75 -17.21 21.98
C ALA A 33 14.16 -17.61 21.49
N THR A 34 14.85 -18.47 22.24
CA THR A 34 16.11 -19.09 21.79
C THR A 34 15.93 -20.06 20.59
N GLY A 35 14.72 -20.17 20.04
CA GLY A 35 14.36 -20.93 18.85
C GLY A 35 13.94 -20.05 17.65
N PRO A 36 13.36 -20.63 16.59
CA PRO A 36 13.02 -19.91 15.35
C PRO A 36 11.78 -18.99 15.48
N GLU A 37 11.11 -18.98 16.63
CA GLU A 37 9.85 -18.27 16.82
C GLU A 37 10.05 -16.84 17.33
N GLU A 38 9.52 -15.89 16.56
CA GLU A 38 9.41 -14.47 16.91
C GLU A 38 7.93 -14.14 17.11
N THR A 39 7.59 -13.46 18.22
CA THR A 39 6.20 -13.07 18.49
C THR A 39 6.06 -11.58 18.71
N LEU A 40 4.94 -11.03 18.23
CA LEU A 40 4.55 -9.64 18.37
C LEU A 40 3.16 -9.58 18.99
N ARG A 41 3.02 -8.90 20.13
CA ARG A 41 1.74 -8.75 20.83
C ARG A 41 1.47 -7.29 21.13
N ALA A 42 0.29 -6.81 20.76
CA ALA A 42 -0.15 -5.44 21.04
C ALA A 42 -1.50 -5.48 21.76
N ALA A 43 -1.65 -4.69 22.84
CA ALA A 43 -2.94 -4.55 23.52
C ALA A 43 -3.96 -3.78 22.66
N GLY A 44 -3.48 -2.89 21.78
CA GLY A 44 -4.31 -1.99 20.99
C GLY A 44 -4.94 -0.88 21.84
N PRO A 45 -5.85 -0.08 21.25
CA PRO A 45 -6.12 0.00 19.82
C PRO A 45 -4.92 0.57 19.05
N THR A 46 -4.78 0.18 17.79
CA THR A 46 -3.79 0.79 16.90
C THR A 46 -4.38 2.06 16.27
N SER A 47 -3.68 3.18 16.40
CA SER A 47 -4.05 4.45 15.75
C SER A 47 -3.53 4.57 14.32
N GLU A 48 -2.58 3.71 13.94
CA GLU A 48 -1.97 3.65 12.61
C GLU A 48 -1.85 2.19 12.15
N ASP A 49 -1.63 1.98 10.85
CA ASP A 49 -1.43 0.64 10.31
C ASP A 49 -0.06 0.09 10.74
N LEU A 50 -0.04 -1.14 11.26
CA LEU A 50 1.20 -1.89 11.49
C LEU A 50 1.52 -2.77 10.29
N LEU A 51 2.52 -2.36 9.50
CA LEU A 51 3.04 -3.21 8.43
C LEU A 51 4.10 -4.19 8.99
N LEU A 52 3.83 -5.48 8.84
CA LEU A 52 4.78 -6.57 9.08
C LEU A 52 5.43 -6.97 7.75
N GLN A 53 6.76 -6.99 7.72
CA GLN A 53 7.54 -7.57 6.62
C GLN A 53 8.22 -8.80 7.16
N VAL A 54 8.06 -9.93 6.47
CA VAL A 54 8.64 -11.20 6.89
C VAL A 54 9.78 -11.55 5.96
N LEU A 55 10.97 -11.66 6.56
CA LEU A 55 12.17 -12.15 5.91
C LEU A 55 12.29 -13.65 6.21
N LEU A 56 12.37 -14.46 5.16
CA LEU A 56 12.45 -15.91 5.26
C LEU A 56 13.86 -16.36 4.88
N GLN A 57 14.50 -17.12 5.76
CA GLN A 57 15.77 -17.81 5.48
C GLN A 57 15.53 -19.27 5.07
N GLU A 58 14.41 -19.85 5.49
CA GLU A 58 13.96 -21.22 5.24
C GLU A 58 12.65 -21.22 4.42
N PRO A 59 12.21 -22.36 3.86
CA PRO A 59 10.92 -22.48 3.18
C PRO A 59 9.78 -21.95 4.06
N ASN A 60 8.98 -21.04 3.52
CA ASN A 60 7.98 -20.25 4.27
C ASN A 60 7.07 -21.13 5.15
N PRO A 61 7.26 -21.15 6.48
CA PRO A 61 6.39 -21.91 7.38
C PRO A 61 5.01 -21.25 7.56
N GLY A 62 4.84 -20.03 7.01
CA GLY A 62 3.65 -19.22 7.20
C GLY A 62 3.78 -18.28 8.40
N ILE A 63 2.73 -17.48 8.61
CA ILE A 63 2.60 -16.57 9.75
C ILE A 63 1.25 -16.85 10.37
N GLU A 64 1.22 -17.04 11.68
CA GLU A 64 -0.01 -17.07 12.44
C GLU A 64 -0.26 -15.69 13.03
N PHE A 65 -1.49 -15.20 12.89
CA PHE A 65 -1.89 -13.92 13.46
C PHE A 65 -3.31 -13.99 13.99
N GLU A 66 -3.52 -13.26 15.08
CA GLU A 66 -4.82 -13.04 15.69
C GLU A 66 -4.95 -11.56 16.01
N PHE A 67 -6.16 -11.03 15.89
CA PHE A 67 -6.42 -9.63 16.13
C PHE A 67 -7.89 -9.39 16.47
N TRP A 68 -8.12 -8.25 17.10
CA TRP A 68 -9.44 -7.75 17.43
C TRP A 68 -9.79 -6.59 16.50
N LEU A 69 -11.05 -6.52 16.07
CA LEU A 69 -11.57 -5.38 15.31
C LEU A 69 -12.69 -4.68 16.09
N PRO A 70 -12.83 -3.35 15.94
CA PRO A 70 -14.05 -2.66 16.35
C PRO A 70 -15.28 -3.33 15.73
N ARG A 71 -16.39 -3.39 16.47
CA ARG A 71 -17.64 -4.06 16.04
C ARG A 71 -18.10 -3.59 14.67
N GLU A 72 -17.95 -2.30 14.39
CA GLU A 72 -18.37 -1.66 13.14
C GLU A 72 -17.56 -2.16 11.93
N ARG A 73 -16.32 -2.61 12.17
CA ARG A 73 -15.41 -3.13 11.13
C ARG A 73 -15.51 -4.65 10.96
N TYR A 74 -16.19 -5.35 11.87
CA TYR A 74 -16.27 -6.81 11.86
C TYR A 74 -17.10 -7.35 10.68
N GLY A 75 -18.27 -6.77 10.41
CA GLY A 75 -19.14 -7.21 9.30
C GLY A 75 -18.47 -7.11 7.92
N PRO A 76 -17.90 -5.94 7.55
CA PRO A 76 -17.14 -5.79 6.30
C PRO A 76 -15.94 -6.74 6.21
N PHE A 77 -15.24 -6.95 7.32
CA PHE A 77 -14.11 -7.88 7.37
C PHE A 77 -14.54 -9.33 7.13
N GLN A 78 -15.63 -9.79 7.75
CA GLN A 78 -16.14 -11.15 7.53
C GLN A 78 -16.51 -11.40 6.07
N ALA A 79 -17.20 -10.46 5.42
CA ALA A 79 -17.54 -10.59 4.00
C ALA A 79 -16.27 -10.70 3.12
N GLN A 80 -15.24 -9.93 3.44
CA GLN A 80 -13.95 -9.98 2.74
C GLN A 80 -13.19 -11.29 3.02
N ALA A 81 -13.19 -11.77 4.26
CA ALA A 81 -12.56 -13.03 4.66
C ALA A 81 -13.21 -14.24 3.97
N GLN A 82 -14.55 -14.26 3.86
CA GLN A 82 -15.28 -15.30 3.14
C GLN A 82 -14.91 -15.35 1.64
N VAL A 83 -14.79 -14.19 1.00
CA VAL A 83 -14.36 -14.09 -0.41
C VAL A 83 -12.92 -14.60 -0.60
N LEU A 84 -12.06 -14.40 0.40
CA LEU A 84 -10.67 -14.86 0.39
C LEU A 84 -10.52 -16.33 0.81
N GLY A 85 -11.62 -17.03 1.13
CA GLY A 85 -11.59 -18.41 1.61
C GLY A 85 -10.94 -18.56 2.99
N TRP A 86 -10.87 -17.49 3.77
CA TRP A 86 -10.35 -17.53 5.13
C TRP A 86 -11.46 -18.03 6.07
N SER A 87 -11.09 -18.93 6.97
CA SER A 87 -11.97 -19.42 8.04
C SER A 87 -11.61 -18.72 9.36
N PRO A 88 -12.08 -17.47 9.59
CA PRO A 88 -11.80 -16.77 10.84
C PRO A 88 -12.36 -17.57 12.02
N ARG A 89 -11.57 -17.71 13.08
CA ARG A 89 -12.05 -18.34 14.33
C ARG A 89 -13.21 -17.53 14.91
N GLN A 90 -14.10 -18.22 15.61
CA GLN A 90 -15.26 -17.61 16.29
C GLN A 90 -14.81 -16.44 17.19
N PRO A 91 -15.49 -15.28 17.16
CA PRO A 91 -15.11 -14.13 17.97
C PRO A 91 -15.33 -14.43 19.46
N GLN A 92 -14.31 -14.24 20.30
CA GLN A 92 -14.50 -14.21 21.76
C GLN A 92 -14.73 -12.75 22.19
N PRO A 93 -15.82 -12.40 22.88
CA PRO A 93 -15.97 -11.06 23.43
C PRO A 93 -14.88 -10.81 24.49
N ARG A 94 -13.97 -9.88 24.23
CA ARG A 94 -13.15 -9.26 25.28
C ARG A 94 -13.72 -7.87 25.56
N GLU A 95 -14.27 -7.71 26.75
CA GLU A 95 -14.62 -6.41 27.29
C GLU A 95 -13.31 -5.74 27.74
N VAL A 96 -12.99 -4.57 27.18
CA VAL A 96 -11.78 -3.83 27.54
C VAL A 96 -12.06 -3.12 28.86
N GLU A 97 -11.51 -3.65 29.95
CA GLU A 97 -11.50 -2.98 31.26
C GLU A 97 -10.83 -1.60 31.11
N PRO A 98 -11.50 -0.47 31.42
CA PRO A 98 -10.89 0.86 31.30
C PRO A 98 -9.74 0.99 32.30
N GLN A 99 -8.51 1.17 31.81
CA GLN A 99 -7.39 1.52 32.67
C GLN A 99 -7.57 2.97 33.20
N PRO A 100 -7.23 3.24 34.47
CA PRO A 100 -7.36 4.58 35.05
C PRO A 100 -6.46 5.58 34.31
N LEU A 101 -7.01 6.78 34.07
CA LEU A 101 -6.28 7.94 33.55
C LEU A 101 -5.11 8.29 34.48
N GLU A 102 -3.89 7.91 34.13
CA GLU A 102 -2.70 8.49 34.74
C GLU A 102 -2.43 9.89 34.18
N SER A 103 -2.13 10.79 35.11
CA SER A 103 -1.95 12.23 34.99
C SER A 103 -0.98 12.67 33.88
N PRO A 104 -1.17 13.87 33.29
CA PRO A 104 -0.32 14.32 32.20
C PRO A 104 1.08 14.69 32.70
N THR A 105 2.07 13.88 32.32
CA THR A 105 3.48 14.26 32.41
C THR A 105 3.76 15.35 31.38
N VAL A 106 4.36 16.45 31.85
CA VAL A 106 4.71 17.64 31.08
C VAL A 106 5.51 17.27 29.82
N ILE A 107 4.91 17.51 28.66
CA ILE A 107 5.55 17.36 27.35
C ILE A 107 6.50 18.56 27.16
N PRO A 108 7.80 18.36 26.92
CA PRO A 108 8.69 19.47 26.58
C PRO A 108 8.25 20.10 25.24
N PRO A 109 8.52 21.39 25.01
CA PRO A 109 8.01 22.10 23.84
C PRO A 109 8.46 21.40 22.56
N ARG A 110 7.48 20.88 21.79
CA ARG A 110 7.72 20.37 20.44
C ARG A 110 8.26 21.52 19.60
N THR A 111 9.48 21.37 19.13
CA THR A 111 10.01 22.13 18.01
C THR A 111 9.03 22.06 16.84
N PRO A 112 8.71 23.18 16.17
CA PRO A 112 7.80 23.19 15.04
C PRO A 112 8.40 22.31 13.93
N ILE A 113 7.74 21.20 13.65
CA ILE A 113 8.05 20.35 12.50
C ILE A 113 7.78 21.22 11.27
N PRO A 114 8.76 21.41 10.36
CA PRO A 114 8.54 22.17 9.15
C PRO A 114 7.40 21.53 8.38
N THR A 115 6.34 22.31 8.14
CA THR A 115 5.20 21.88 7.33
C THR A 115 5.73 21.42 5.98
N PRO A 116 5.49 20.15 5.56
CA PRO A 116 6.01 19.67 4.29
C PRO A 116 5.45 20.52 3.16
N GLU A 117 6.35 21.03 2.31
CA GLU A 117 5.99 21.88 1.19
C GLU A 117 4.86 21.24 0.34
N PRO A 118 3.85 22.03 -0.05
CA PRO A 118 2.75 21.54 -0.87
C PRO A 118 3.26 21.11 -2.25
N CYS A 119 2.70 20.00 -2.76
CA CYS A 119 3.08 19.46 -4.07
C CYS A 119 2.77 20.45 -5.21
N PRO A 120 3.65 20.59 -6.22
CA PRO A 120 3.37 21.43 -7.38
C PRO A 120 2.20 20.88 -8.21
N PRO A 121 1.52 21.74 -8.98
CA PRO A 121 0.47 21.31 -9.89
C PRO A 121 1.05 20.43 -11.01
N CYS A 122 0.31 19.41 -11.42
CA CYS A 122 0.73 18.53 -12.49
C CYS A 122 0.46 19.16 -13.87
N PRO A 123 1.31 18.89 -14.88
CA PRO A 123 1.09 19.36 -16.23
C PRO A 123 -0.23 18.81 -16.80
N ASP A 124 -0.90 19.59 -17.66
CA ASP A 124 -2.12 19.12 -18.31
C ASP A 124 -1.78 18.08 -19.38
N THR A 125 -2.16 16.84 -19.10
CA THR A 125 -1.92 15.67 -19.94
C THR A 125 -3.16 15.27 -20.76
N ARG A 126 -4.13 16.17 -20.98
CA ARG A 126 -5.42 15.85 -21.62
C ARG A 126 -5.30 15.79 -23.15
N GLY A 127 -6.28 15.14 -23.78
CA GLY A 127 -6.43 15.14 -25.23
C GLY A 127 -6.10 13.81 -25.90
N ARG A 128 -6.43 13.73 -27.21
CA ARG A 128 -6.29 12.51 -28.02
C ARG A 128 -4.83 12.14 -28.25
N ALA A 129 -3.98 13.10 -28.62
CA ALA A 129 -2.57 12.86 -28.91
C ALA A 129 -1.84 12.28 -27.70
N HIS A 130 -2.03 12.87 -26.51
CA HIS A 130 -1.43 12.39 -25.28
C HIS A 130 -1.92 10.98 -24.89
N ARG A 131 -3.22 10.68 -25.08
CA ARG A 131 -3.75 9.33 -24.88
C ARG A 131 -3.08 8.30 -25.79
N LEU A 132 -2.96 8.60 -27.08
CA LEU A 132 -2.30 7.70 -28.02
C LEU A 132 -0.83 7.49 -27.67
N LEU A 133 -0.09 8.56 -27.39
CA LEU A 133 1.33 8.50 -27.00
C LEU A 133 1.56 7.50 -25.87
N HIS A 134 0.81 7.62 -24.77
CA HIS A 134 0.99 6.74 -23.61
C HIS A 134 0.37 5.36 -23.79
N TYR A 135 -0.74 5.22 -24.52
CA TYR A 135 -1.30 3.91 -24.81
C TYR A 135 -0.32 3.07 -25.64
N CYS A 136 0.25 3.65 -26.70
CA CYS A 136 1.15 2.96 -27.61
C CYS A 136 2.52 2.71 -26.95
N GLY A 137 3.02 3.70 -26.20
CA GLY A 137 4.34 3.64 -25.54
C GLY A 137 4.37 2.96 -24.16
N SER A 138 3.26 2.40 -23.67
CA SER A 138 3.22 1.64 -22.42
C SER A 138 3.05 0.14 -22.68
N ASP A 139 3.56 -0.69 -21.78
CA ASP A 139 3.45 -2.15 -21.85
C ASP A 139 2.08 -2.65 -21.38
N PHE A 140 1.46 -1.90 -20.46
CA PHE A 140 0.17 -2.23 -19.86
C PHE A 140 -0.76 -1.02 -19.88
N VAL A 141 -2.03 -1.29 -20.16
CA VAL A 141 -3.11 -0.32 -20.00
C VAL A 141 -4.28 -1.02 -19.34
N PHE A 142 -4.68 -0.58 -18.15
CA PHE A 142 -5.70 -1.27 -17.35
C PHE A 142 -6.48 -0.30 -16.47
N ARG A 143 -7.72 -0.69 -16.14
CA ARG A 143 -8.53 -0.08 -15.09
C ARG A 143 -8.12 -0.68 -13.76
N ALA A 144 -7.83 0.16 -12.78
CA ALA A 144 -7.45 -0.27 -11.44
C ALA A 144 -8.16 0.56 -10.36
N HIS A 145 -8.54 -0.10 -9.28
CA HIS A 145 -9.01 0.56 -8.06
C HIS A 145 -7.83 0.80 -7.13
N VAL A 146 -7.63 2.04 -6.70
CA VAL A 146 -6.50 2.40 -5.82
C VAL A 146 -6.87 2.09 -4.38
N LEU A 147 -6.15 1.15 -3.76
CA LEU A 147 -6.39 0.69 -2.39
C LEU A 147 -5.55 1.48 -1.40
N GLY A 148 -4.25 1.59 -1.68
CA GLY A 148 -3.27 2.17 -0.77
C GLY A 148 -2.22 3.00 -1.49
N ARG A 149 -1.54 3.85 -0.73
CA ARG A 149 -0.37 4.60 -1.21
C ARG A 149 0.67 4.70 -0.11
N ILE A 150 1.93 4.51 -0.48
CA ILE A 150 3.09 4.78 0.38
C ILE A 150 3.93 5.81 -0.33
N ARG A 151 4.12 6.98 0.31
CA ARG A 151 4.95 8.06 -0.20
C ARG A 151 6.32 7.99 0.46
N GLN A 152 7.36 7.80 -0.35
CA GLN A 152 8.75 7.87 0.07
C GLN A 152 9.40 9.12 -0.54
N ALA A 153 10.64 9.43 -0.15
CA ALA A 153 11.34 10.64 -0.58
C ALA A 153 11.46 10.73 -2.12
N GLN A 154 11.72 9.61 -2.79
CA GLN A 154 11.99 9.57 -4.23
C GLN A 154 10.93 8.83 -5.06
N GLU A 155 10.00 8.12 -4.42
CA GLU A 155 8.98 7.34 -5.11
C GLU A 155 7.67 7.28 -4.32
N THR A 156 6.57 7.10 -5.03
CA THR A 156 5.28 6.76 -4.43
C THR A 156 4.83 5.42 -4.99
N ARG A 157 4.59 4.46 -4.09
CA ARG A 157 4.04 3.15 -4.45
C ARG A 157 2.55 3.14 -4.18
N TYR A 158 1.77 2.76 -5.19
CA TYR A 158 0.34 2.52 -5.08
C TYR A 158 0.08 1.03 -5.05
N GLU A 159 -0.80 0.62 -4.14
CA GLU A 159 -1.41 -0.71 -4.18
C GLU A 159 -2.73 -0.61 -4.92
N VAL A 160 -2.89 -1.40 -5.96
CA VAL A 160 -4.06 -1.31 -6.84
C VAL A 160 -4.66 -2.69 -7.11
N ARG A 161 -5.99 -2.74 -7.18
CA ARG A 161 -6.72 -3.92 -7.66
C ARG A 161 -7.01 -3.76 -9.14
N VAL A 162 -6.47 -4.65 -9.96
CA VAL A 162 -6.73 -4.67 -11.41
C VAL A 162 -8.18 -5.14 -11.64
N GLN A 163 -8.97 -4.33 -12.33
CA GLN A 163 -10.39 -4.62 -12.62
C GLN A 163 -10.61 -5.02 -14.08
N LEU A 164 -9.92 -4.37 -15.02
CA LEU A 164 -10.06 -4.63 -16.44
C LEU A 164 -8.75 -4.31 -17.17
N ILE A 165 -8.36 -5.16 -18.12
CA ILE A 165 -7.12 -5.01 -18.90
C ILE A 165 -7.49 -4.65 -20.33
N TYR A 166 -6.92 -3.55 -20.86
CA TYR A 166 -7.07 -3.11 -22.25
C TYR A 166 -5.85 -3.47 -23.10
N LYS A 167 -4.66 -3.45 -22.48
CA LYS A 167 -3.37 -3.80 -23.10
C LYS A 167 -2.50 -4.51 -22.07
N ASN A 168 -1.86 -5.61 -22.45
CA ASN A 168 -0.89 -6.28 -21.62
C ASN A 168 0.16 -7.02 -22.48
N ARG A 169 1.43 -6.92 -22.09
CA ARG A 169 2.52 -7.71 -22.67
C ARG A 169 2.85 -8.97 -21.86
N SER A 170 2.36 -9.04 -20.63
CA SER A 170 2.44 -10.20 -19.74
C SER A 170 1.22 -10.23 -18.83
N PRO A 171 0.90 -11.36 -18.18
CA PRO A 171 -0.19 -11.43 -17.21
C PRO A 171 0.03 -10.43 -16.07
N LEU A 172 -1.04 -9.72 -15.70
CA LEU A 172 -1.12 -8.92 -14.48
C LEU A 172 -1.85 -9.73 -13.40
N ARG A 173 -1.45 -9.56 -12.15
CA ARG A 173 -2.12 -10.12 -10.97
C ARG A 173 -3.38 -9.31 -10.65
N ALA A 174 -4.28 -9.90 -9.87
CA ALA A 174 -5.47 -9.19 -9.39
C ALA A 174 -5.11 -8.02 -8.45
N LEU A 175 -4.02 -8.17 -7.69
CA LEU A 175 -3.42 -7.15 -6.85
C LEU A 175 -2.02 -6.84 -7.37
N GLU A 176 -1.78 -5.58 -7.70
CA GLU A 176 -0.51 -5.12 -8.26
C GLU A 176 0.01 -3.90 -7.49
N TYR A 177 1.31 -3.68 -7.59
CA TYR A 177 1.95 -2.46 -7.12
C TYR A 177 2.36 -1.59 -8.30
N VAL A 178 2.03 -0.29 -8.25
CA VAL A 178 2.39 0.68 -9.27
C VAL A 178 3.27 1.76 -8.65
N TRP A 179 4.48 1.91 -9.15
CA TRP A 179 5.45 2.90 -8.71
C TRP A 179 5.35 4.15 -9.55
N ALA A 180 5.34 5.30 -8.92
CA ALA A 180 5.42 6.60 -9.58
C ALA A 180 6.67 7.34 -9.06
N PRO A 181 7.48 7.93 -9.95
CA PRO A 181 8.67 8.66 -9.54
C PRO A 181 8.25 9.95 -8.84
N SER A 182 8.88 10.25 -7.71
CA SER A 182 8.61 11.33 -6.75
C SER A 182 7.61 11.03 -5.62
N ARG A 183 7.79 11.79 -4.52
CA ARG A 183 6.86 11.93 -3.39
C ARG A 183 5.51 12.54 -3.79
N CYS A 184 5.51 13.36 -4.84
CA CYS A 184 4.35 14.09 -5.36
C CYS A 184 4.09 13.65 -6.82
N PRO A 185 3.63 12.41 -7.02
CA PRO A 185 3.54 11.83 -8.35
C PRO A 185 2.51 12.57 -9.20
N CYS A 186 2.84 12.72 -10.47
CA CYS A 186 2.00 13.35 -11.47
C CYS A 186 1.72 12.37 -12.62
N PRO A 187 0.46 11.95 -12.84
CA PRO A 187 -0.76 12.41 -12.16
C PRO A 187 -0.97 11.85 -10.73
N PRO A 188 -1.62 12.58 -9.81
CA PRO A 188 -1.89 12.09 -8.47
C PRO A 188 -3.06 11.10 -8.47
N LEU A 189 -2.91 10.01 -7.73
CA LEU A 189 -3.99 9.03 -7.55
C LEU A 189 -4.61 9.18 -6.16
N ALA A 190 -5.92 9.42 -6.14
CA ALA A 190 -6.71 9.39 -4.93
C ALA A 190 -7.03 7.94 -4.55
N LEU A 191 -7.06 7.67 -3.24
CA LEU A 191 -7.47 6.36 -2.72
C LEU A 191 -8.96 6.13 -2.97
N HIS A 192 -9.36 4.86 -3.05
CA HIS A 192 -10.73 4.40 -3.21
C HIS A 192 -11.42 4.92 -4.49
N ARG A 193 -10.63 5.15 -5.53
CA ARG A 193 -11.09 5.61 -6.84
C ARG A 193 -10.57 4.68 -7.92
N ASP A 194 -11.37 4.55 -8.97
CA ASP A 194 -10.99 3.81 -10.16
C ASP A 194 -10.25 4.72 -11.13
N TYR A 195 -9.14 4.23 -11.65
CA TYR A 195 -8.32 4.93 -12.63
C TYR A 195 -8.03 4.03 -13.82
N LEU A 196 -7.92 4.65 -14.99
CA LEU A 196 -7.27 4.06 -16.15
C LEU A 196 -5.79 4.44 -16.12
N LEU A 197 -4.92 3.44 -16.06
CA LEU A 197 -3.48 3.57 -15.93
C LEU A 197 -2.79 3.02 -17.17
N ALA A 198 -1.81 3.75 -17.70
CA ALA A 198 -0.85 3.23 -18.66
C ALA A 198 0.52 3.12 -17.99
N ALA A 199 1.00 1.89 -17.79
CA ALA A 199 2.22 1.59 -17.07
C ALA A 199 3.25 0.89 -17.96
N ARG A 200 4.53 1.10 -17.64
CA ARG A 200 5.66 0.40 -18.25
C ARG A 200 6.21 -0.66 -17.30
N ARG A 201 6.69 -1.78 -17.83
CA ARG A 201 7.47 -2.74 -17.04
C ARG A 201 8.89 -2.21 -16.92
N LEU A 202 9.39 -2.13 -15.70
CA LEU A 202 10.79 -1.84 -15.44
C LEU A 202 11.39 -3.05 -14.74
N ILE A 203 12.28 -3.72 -15.46
CA ILE A 203 13.08 -4.83 -14.93
C ILE A 203 14.48 -4.30 -14.66
N SER A 204 15.00 -4.50 -13.46
CA SER A 204 16.37 -4.10 -13.14
C SER A 204 17.39 -4.92 -13.96
N PRO A 205 18.61 -4.39 -14.23
CA PRO A 205 19.60 -5.08 -15.06
C PRO A 205 20.02 -6.46 -14.53
N ASP A 206 19.98 -6.63 -13.22
CA ASP A 206 20.22 -7.89 -12.50
C ASP A 206 18.99 -8.81 -12.46
N GLY A 207 17.85 -8.38 -12.99
CA GLY A 207 16.60 -9.14 -13.07
C GLY A 207 15.85 -9.31 -11.75
N THR A 208 16.36 -8.77 -10.64
CA THR A 208 15.82 -8.99 -9.30
C THR A 208 14.56 -8.19 -9.01
N GLN A 209 14.38 -7.05 -9.69
CA GLN A 209 13.22 -6.20 -9.53
C GLN A 209 12.40 -6.18 -10.81
N ASP A 210 11.10 -6.39 -10.67
CA ASP A 210 10.11 -6.30 -11.72
C ASP A 210 8.97 -5.40 -11.24
N ARG A 211 8.91 -4.19 -11.78
CA ARG A 211 8.03 -3.12 -11.29
C ARG A 211 7.14 -2.60 -12.41
N LEU A 212 5.90 -2.25 -12.05
CA LEU A 212 5.04 -1.45 -12.92
C LEU A 212 5.27 0.04 -12.63
N LEU A 213 5.87 0.74 -13.58
CA LEU A 213 6.14 2.17 -13.48
C LEU A 213 5.03 2.97 -14.15
N LEU A 214 4.41 3.87 -13.39
CA LEU A 214 3.62 4.99 -13.91
C LEU A 214 4.56 6.18 -14.14
N PRO A 215 4.82 6.58 -15.40
CA PRO A 215 5.75 7.66 -15.70
C PRO A 215 5.30 9.02 -15.12
N HIS A 216 6.25 9.92 -14.87
CA HIS A 216 5.91 11.33 -14.64
C HIS A 216 5.24 11.92 -15.87
N ALA A 217 4.19 12.71 -15.67
CA ALA A 217 3.28 13.14 -16.74
C ALA A 217 2.72 11.96 -17.57
N GLY A 218 2.65 10.78 -16.94
CA GLY A 218 2.10 9.56 -17.50
C GLY A 218 0.58 9.62 -17.66
N TYR A 219 0.02 8.55 -18.23
CA TYR A 219 -1.42 8.45 -18.39
C TYR A 219 -2.07 7.78 -17.19
N ALA A 220 -2.63 8.60 -16.31
CA ALA A 220 -3.54 8.15 -15.28
C ALA A 220 -4.76 9.07 -15.24
N ARG A 221 -5.95 8.49 -15.47
CA ARG A 221 -7.22 9.23 -15.54
C ARG A 221 -8.27 8.57 -14.70
N LEU A 222 -9.08 9.37 -13.99
CA LEU A 222 -10.26 8.85 -13.32
C LEU A 222 -11.10 8.07 -14.34
N TRP A 223 -11.50 6.87 -13.95
CA TRP A 223 -12.29 6.03 -14.82
C TRP A 223 -13.70 6.62 -15.00
N SER A 224 -14.20 6.51 -16.23
CA SER A 224 -15.58 6.83 -16.58
C SER A 224 -15.96 6.05 -17.84
N PRO A 225 -17.25 5.87 -18.14
CA PRO A 225 -17.69 5.26 -19.40
C PRO A 225 -17.16 5.98 -20.66
N ALA A 226 -17.04 7.31 -20.58
CA ALA A 226 -16.44 8.11 -21.65
C ALA A 226 -14.95 7.79 -21.83
N GLU A 227 -14.20 7.60 -20.73
CA GLU A 227 -12.79 7.25 -20.80
C GLU A 227 -12.56 5.81 -21.27
N ASP A 228 -13.44 4.88 -20.90
CA ASP A 228 -13.48 3.51 -21.43
C ASP A 228 -13.65 3.52 -22.95
N SER A 229 -14.58 4.32 -23.47
CA SER A 229 -14.80 4.44 -24.91
C SER A 229 -13.56 4.98 -25.64
N ARG A 230 -12.92 6.01 -25.06
CA ARG A 230 -11.74 6.65 -25.64
C ARG A 230 -10.50 5.75 -25.62
N VAL A 231 -10.30 4.96 -24.56
CA VAL A 231 -9.18 4.02 -24.51
C VAL A 231 -9.37 2.87 -25.50
N ARG A 232 -10.61 2.37 -25.68
CA ARG A 232 -10.91 1.34 -26.68
C ARG A 232 -10.65 1.84 -28.10
N LEU A 233 -10.93 3.12 -28.36
CA LEU A 233 -10.57 3.73 -29.63
C LEU A 233 -9.04 3.80 -29.80
N ALA A 234 -8.29 4.14 -28.74
CA ALA A 234 -6.82 4.14 -28.78
C ALA A 234 -6.25 2.74 -29.04
N ALA A 235 -6.86 1.69 -28.46
CA ALA A 235 -6.48 0.29 -28.69
C ALA A 235 -6.50 -0.11 -30.17
N ARG A 236 -7.45 0.42 -30.95
CA ARG A 236 -7.54 0.14 -32.39
C ARG A 236 -6.39 0.75 -33.20
N HIS A 237 -5.74 1.80 -32.70
CA HIS A 237 -4.64 2.48 -33.39
C HIS A 237 -3.28 1.87 -33.09
N CYS A 238 -3.16 1.12 -32.00
CA CYS A 238 -1.91 0.51 -31.52
C CYS A 238 -2.18 -0.91 -31.02
N PRO A 239 -2.34 -1.87 -31.95
CA PRO A 239 -2.50 -3.28 -31.59
C PRO A 239 -1.25 -3.80 -30.85
N LEU A 240 -1.46 -4.83 -30.03
CA LEU A 240 -0.42 -5.52 -29.27
C LEU A 240 0.55 -6.28 -30.18
#